data_AF-A0A2E9T780-F1
#
_entry.id   AF-A0A2E9T780-F1
#
_cell.length_a   1.000
_cell.length_b   1.000
_cell.length_c   1.000
_cell.angle_alpha   90.00
_cell.angle_beta   90.00
_cell.angle_gamma   90.00
#
_symmetry.space_group_name_H-M   'P 1'
#
loop_
_entity.id
_entity.type
_entity.pdbx_description
1 polymer ?
#
loop_
_entity_poly.entity_id
_entity_poly.type
_entity_poly.pdbx_seq_one_letter_code
_entity_poly.pdbx_strand_id
1 'polypeptide(L)' 'MIESILEIDKDLFIFLNGLGTKPFDWFWLMITSKISNIILYIFLSFIYFQKTNLKQLIVLLLSLSLMILFTDQVTN' A
#
# COMPACT_ATOMS: atom_id res chain seq x y z
N MET A 1 20.45 -20.65 -7.22
CA MET A 1 20.12 -19.53 -6.30
C MET A 1 18.96 -18.69 -6.81
N ILE A 2 19.03 -18.12 -8.03
CA ILE A 2 17.87 -17.39 -8.59
C ILE A 2 16.69 -18.34 -8.83
N GLU A 3 16.95 -19.52 -9.37
CA GLU A 3 15.92 -20.56 -9.58
C GLU A 3 15.25 -21.02 -8.28
N SER A 4 16.02 -21.22 -7.20
CA SER A 4 15.46 -21.60 -5.90
C SER A 4 14.61 -20.48 -5.29
N ILE A 5 14.96 -19.22 -5.51
CA ILE A 5 14.15 -18.07 -5.07
C ILE A 5 12.83 -18.04 -5.86
N LEU A 6 12.90 -18.29 -7.17
CA LEU A 6 11.72 -18.35 -8.03
C LEU A 6 10.77 -19.49 -7.63
N GLU A 7 11.31 -20.64 -7.25
CA GLU A 7 10.52 -21.78 -6.77
C GLU A 7 9.82 -21.45 -5.45
N ILE A 8 10.53 -20.86 -4.49
CA ILE A 8 9.96 -20.41 -3.22
C ILE A 8 8.85 -19.37 -3.43
N ASP A 9 9.06 -18.41 -4.34
CA ASP A 9 8.06 -17.39 -4.66
C ASP A 9 6.76 -18.01 -5.19
N LYS A 10 6.88 -18.98 -6.11
CA LYS A 10 5.73 -19.72 -6.66
C LYS A 10 5.00 -20.54 -5.60
N ASP A 11 5.73 -21.29 -4.78
CA ASP A 11 5.14 -22.13 -3.74
C ASP A 11 4.42 -21.29 -2.70
N LEU A 12 5.02 -20.17 -2.29
CA LEU A 12 4.41 -19.21 -1.38
C LEU A 12 3.14 -18.59 -1.99
N PHE A 13 3.19 -18.20 -3.26
CA PHE A 13 2.03 -17.66 -3.97
C PHE A 13 0.86 -18.66 -3.98
N ILE A 14 1.12 -19.93 -4.32
CA ILE A 14 0.10 -20.98 -4.32
C ILE A 14 -0.45 -21.21 -2.91
N PHE A 15 0.43 -21.31 -1.91
CA PHE A 15 0.04 -21.50 -0.51
C PHE A 15 -0.89 -20.38 -0.03
N LEU A 16 -0.52 -19.12 -0.26
CA LEU A 16 -1.31 -17.95 0.17
C LEU A 16 -2.67 -17.88 -0.54
N ASN A 17 -2.74 -18.15 -1.85
CA ASN A 17 -4.00 -18.18 -2.58
C ASN A 17 -4.93 -19.32 -2.12
N GLY A 18 -4.37 -20.41 -1.58
CA GLY A 18 -5.13 -21.51 -0.98
C GLY A 18 -5.78 -21.18 0.37
N LEU A 19 -5.36 -20.11 1.07
CA LEU A 19 -5.91 -19.69 2.36
C LEU A 19 -7.15 -18.79 2.24
N GLY A 20 -7.51 -18.38 1.02
CA GLY A 20 -8.65 -17.49 0.77
C GLY A 20 -9.98 -18.11 1.16
N THR A 21 -10.84 -17.34 1.83
CA THR A 21 -12.23 -17.74 2.12
C THR A 21 -13.19 -16.61 1.78
N LYS A 22 -14.35 -16.96 1.20
CA LYS A 22 -15.36 -16.01 0.70
C LYS A 22 -15.74 -14.88 1.68
N PRO A 23 -15.85 -15.12 3.01
CA PRO A 23 -16.18 -14.05 3.95
C PRO A 23 -15.13 -12.96 4.06
N PHE A 24 -13.87 -13.20 3.66
CA PHE A 24 -12.79 -12.22 3.73
C PHE A 24 -12.49 -11.55 2.38
N ASP A 25 -13.13 -11.98 1.28
CA ASP A 25 -12.90 -11.41 -0.05
C ASP A 25 -13.11 -9.88 -0.07
N TRP A 26 -14.19 -9.41 0.55
CA TRP A 26 -14.48 -7.97 0.64
C TRP A 26 -13.45 -7.21 1.47
N PHE A 27 -12.89 -7.83 2.51
CA PHE A 27 -11.87 -7.24 3.37
C PHE A 27 -10.57 -7.06 2.59
N TRP A 28 -10.14 -8.10 1.87
CA TRP A 28 -8.95 -8.02 1.02
C TRP A 28 -9.12 -6.97 -0.08
N LEU A 29 -10.26 -6.97 -0.77
CA LEU A 29 -10.57 -5.96 -1.79
C LEU A 29 -10.57 -4.53 -1.22
N MET A 30 -11.10 -4.34 -0.01
CA MET A 30 -11.11 -3.04 0.65
C MET A 30 -9.69 -2.55 0.92
N ILE A 31 -8.83 -3.39 1.52
CA ILE A 31 -7.47 -3.02 1.90
C ILE A 31 -6.59 -2.76 0.68
N THR A 32 -6.73 -3.56 -0.40
CA THR A 32 -5.94 -3.37 -1.61
C THR A 32 -6.47 -2.27 -2.52
N SER A 33 -7.66 -1.73 -2.26
CA SER A 33 -8.25 -0.70 -3.12
C SER A 33 -7.47 0.62 -3.05
N LYS A 34 -7.25 1.22 -4.22
CA LYS A 34 -6.60 2.54 -4.35
C LYS A 34 -7.37 3.62 -3.58
N ILE A 35 -8.70 3.52 -3.56
CA ILE A 35 -9.58 4.48 -2.86
C ILE A 35 -9.35 4.41 -1.35
N SER A 36 -9.31 3.22 -0.74
CA SER A 36 -9.02 3.08 0.70
C SER A 36 -7.68 3.70 1.08
N ASN A 37 -6.65 3.49 0.27
CA ASN A 37 -5.33 4.09 0.51
C ASN A 37 -5.37 5.63 0.42
N ILE A 38 -6.09 6.20 -0.55
CA ILE A 38 -6.28 7.66 -0.65
C ILE A 38 -6.99 8.21 0.59
N ILE A 39 -8.08 7.56 1.02
CA ILE A 39 -8.83 7.95 2.23
C ILE A 39 -7.90 7.93 3.45
N LEU A 40 -7.11 6.87 3.60
CA LEU A 40 -6.16 6.73 4.71
C LEU A 40 -5.09 7.83 4.68
N TYR A 41 -4.49 8.12 3.52
CA TYR A 41 -3.49 9.19 3.41
C TYR A 41 -4.04 10.56 3.76
N ILE A 42 -5.27 10.88 3.31
CA ILE A 42 -5.94 12.13 3.65
C ILE A 42 -6.21 12.19 5.16
N PHE A 43 -6.75 11.11 5.74
CA PHE A 43 -7.08 11.04 7.16
C PHE A 43 -5.84 11.21 8.05
N LEU A 44 -4.75 10.50 7.74
CA LEU A 44 -3.50 10.60 8.48
C LEU A 44 -2.84 11.98 8.29
N SER A 45 -2.87 12.54 7.09
CA SER A 45 -2.34 13.88 6.83
C SER A 45 -3.13 14.95 7.60
N PHE A 46 -4.45 14.76 7.74
CA PHE A 46 -5.30 15.64 8.54
C PHE A 46 -4.97 15.57 10.04
N ILE A 47 -4.80 14.36 10.60
CA ILE A 47 -4.37 14.18 11.99
C ILE A 47 -2.98 14.79 12.21
N TYR A 48 -2.07 14.59 11.26
CA TYR A 48 -0.74 15.16 11.31
C TYR A 48 -0.79 16.68 11.31
N PHE A 49 -1.61 17.28 10.44
CA PHE A 49 -1.81 18.73 10.39
C PHE A 49 -2.33 19.30 11.71
N GLN A 50 -3.26 18.61 12.39
CA GLN A 50 -3.74 19.05 13.70
C GLN A 50 -2.65 19.16 14.76
N LYS A 51 -1.54 18.42 14.61
CA LYS A 51 -0.41 18.40 15.55
C LYS A 51 0.79 19.25 15.08
N THR A 52 0.72 19.83 13.89
CA THR A 52 1.87 20.44 13.20
C THR A 52 1.50 21.74 12.50
N ASN A 53 2.44 22.34 11.76
CA ASN A 53 2.23 23.56 10.99
C ASN A 53 2.10 23.28 9.48
N LEU A 54 1.53 24.24 8.73
CA LEU A 54 1.34 24.12 7.28
C LEU A 54 2.62 23.78 6.51
N LYS A 55 3.78 24.35 6.90
CA LYS A 55 5.08 24.03 6.28
C LYS A 55 5.42 22.54 6.38
N GLN A 56 5.17 21.94 7.54
CA GLN A 56 5.44 20.52 7.80
C GLN A 56 4.46 19.63 7.03
N LEU A 57 3.19 20.05 6.91
CA LEU A 57 2.20 19.36 6.08
C LEU A 57 2.61 19.34 4.60
N ILE A 58 3.09 20.46 4.06
CA ILE A 58 3.53 20.53 2.65
C ILE A 58 4.71 19.58 2.40
N VAL A 59 5.70 19.55 3.32
CA VAL A 59 6.82 18.61 3.22
C VAL A 59 6.35 17.16 3.26
N LEU A 60 5.40 16.82 4.15
CA LEU A 60 4.79 15.49 4.19
C LEU A 60 4.12 15.14 2.85
N LEU A 61 3.27 16.03 2.33
CA LEU A 61 2.54 15.79 1.08
C LEU A 61 3.47 15.64 -0.13
N LEU A 62 4.54 16.42 -0.19
CA LEU A 62 5.59 16.28 -1.21
C LEU A 62 6.33 14.94 -1.11
N SER A 63 6.65 14.51 0.12
CA SER A 63 7.28 13.21 0.33
C SER A 63 6.36 12.06 -0.07
N LEU A 64 5.07 12.14 0.29
CA LEU A 64 4.06 11.15 -0.08
C LEU A 64 3.86 11.10 -1.59
N SER A 65 3.78 12.25 -2.26
CA SER A 65 3.61 12.28 -3.72
C SER A 65 4.82 11.70 -4.45
N LEU A 66 6.04 12.03 -4.00
CA LEU A 66 7.27 11.45 -4.57
C LEU A 66 7.30 9.94 -4.40
N MET A 67 6.97 9.43 -3.20
CA MET A 67 6.91 8.00 -2.92
C MET A 67 5.89 7.30 -3.83
N ILE A 68 4.68 7.86 -3.94
CA ILE A 68 3.60 7.29 -4.77
C ILE A 68 4.04 7.25 -6.24
N LEU A 69 4.57 8.37 -6.76
CA LEU A 69 5.05 8.43 -8.14
C LEU A 69 6.16 7.42 -8.41
N PHE A 70 7.13 7.31 -7.49
CA PHE A 70 8.19 6.32 -7.61
C PHE A 70 7.64 4.90 -7.65
N THR A 71 6.76 4.53 -6.71
CA THR A 71 6.17 3.18 -6.67
C THR A 71 5.33 2.87 -7.91
N ASP A 72 4.57 3.84 -8.41
CA ASP A 72 3.70 3.68 -9.58
C ASP A 72 4.50 3.48 -10.86
N GLN A 73 5.62 4.20 -11.02
CA GLN A 73 6.48 4.12 -12.20
C GLN A 73 7.47 2.94 -12.19
N VAL A 74 7.81 2.41 -11.01
CA VAL A 74 8.72 1.25 -10.91
C VAL A 74 7.94 -0.07 -11.00
N THR A 75 6.66 -0.07 -10.61
CA THR A 75 5.83 -1.29 -10.59
C THR A 75 5.01 -1.49 -11.87
N ASN A 76 4.69 -0.42 -12.62
CA ASN A 76 4.11 -0.49 -13.98
C ASN A 76 5.20 -0.53 -15.05
#